data_AF-A0A3C0VV05-F1
#
_entry.id   AF-A0A3C0VV05-F1
#
_cell.length_a   1.000
_cell.length_b   1.000
_cell.length_c   1.000
_cell.angle_alpha   90.00
_cell.angle_beta   90.00
_cell.angle_gamma   90.00
#
_symmetry.space_group_name_H-M   'P 1'
#
loop_
_entity.id
_entity.type
_entity.pdbx_description
1 polymer ?
#
loop_
_entity_poly.entity_id
_entity_poly.type
_entity_poly.pdbx_seq_one_letter_code
_entity_poly.pdbx_strand_id
1 'polypeptide(L)'
;MDITAYLDSLKFADLVNALPGGIANGIIWGLVALGVYITFRLVDIADLSVDGTFCTGGAVTVMLILNGVNPYYAMLIALACGLIAGTVTGLLHTVLGIPAILAGILTQYALYSI
;
A
#
# COMPACT_ATOMS: atom_id res chain seq x y z
N MET A 1 -21.11 -25.41 -3.85
CA MET A 1 -21.89 -24.50 -4.70
C MET A 1 -22.41 -25.32 -5.86
N ASP A 2 -23.72 -25.38 -6.06
CA ASP A 2 -24.30 -26.06 -7.21
C ASP A 2 -23.88 -25.36 -8.51
N ILE A 3 -23.67 -26.15 -9.57
CA ILE A 3 -23.17 -25.63 -10.85
C ILE A 3 -24.14 -24.63 -11.49
N THR A 4 -25.43 -24.81 -11.21
CA THR A 4 -26.51 -23.89 -11.59
C THR A 4 -26.39 -22.55 -10.87
N ALA A 5 -26.04 -22.53 -9.58
CA ALA A 5 -25.82 -21.28 -8.84
C ALA A 5 -24.57 -20.52 -9.32
N TYR A 6 -23.53 -21.24 -9.78
CA TYR A 6 -22.37 -20.62 -10.43
C TYR A 6 -22.78 -19.98 -11.77
N LEU A 7 -23.48 -20.71 -12.64
CA LEU A 7 -23.91 -20.19 -13.94
C LEU A 7 -24.89 -19.00 -13.81
N ASP A 8 -25.74 -18.99 -12.78
CA ASP A 8 -26.62 -17.86 -12.47
C ASP A 8 -25.88 -16.61 -11.97
N SER A 9 -24.65 -16.77 -11.46
CA SER A 9 -23.78 -15.65 -11.06
C SER A 9 -22.97 -15.06 -12.21
N LEU A 10 -22.88 -15.74 -13.36
CA LEU A 10 -22.18 -15.26 -14.57
C LEU A 10 -23.07 -14.37 -15.45
N LYS A 11 -23.67 -13.32 -14.86
CA LYS A 11 -24.45 -12.35 -15.63
C LYS A 11 -23.57 -11.19 -16.07
N PHE A 12 -23.67 -10.82 -17.35
CA PHE A 12 -22.98 -9.65 -17.88
C PHE A 12 -23.37 -8.35 -17.14
N ALA A 13 -24.59 -8.29 -16.63
CA ALA A 13 -25.05 -7.17 -15.78
C ALA A 13 -24.19 -7.02 -14.51
N ASP A 14 -23.76 -8.12 -13.89
CA ASP A 14 -22.93 -8.10 -12.68
C ASP A 14 -21.51 -7.62 -13.00
N LEU A 15 -20.98 -7.95 -14.19
CA LEU A 15 -19.72 -7.39 -14.67
C LEU A 15 -19.80 -5.86 -14.80
N VAL A 16 -20.85 -5.35 -15.43
CA VAL A 16 -21.04 -3.89 -15.62
C VAL A 16 -21.24 -3.18 -14.27
N ASN A 17 -21.96 -3.80 -13.33
CA ASN A 17 -22.12 -3.28 -11.97
C ASN A 17 -20.81 -3.29 -11.16
N ALA A 18 -19.89 -4.21 -11.44
CA ALA A 18 -18.59 -4.28 -10.79
C ALA A 18 -17.54 -3.30 -11.36
N LEU A 19 -17.73 -2.81 -12.59
CA LEU A 19 -16.78 -1.89 -13.25
C LEU A 19 -16.43 -0.64 -12.43
N PRO A 20 -17.37 0.10 -11.81
CA PRO A 20 -17.03 1.27 -11.01
C PRO A 20 -16.10 0.95 -9.84
N GLY A 21 -16.32 -0.19 -9.17
CA GLY A 21 -15.46 -0.65 -8.08
C GLY A 21 -14.07 -1.08 -8.57
N GLY A 22 -14.00 -1.75 -9.72
CA GLY A 22 -12.74 -2.10 -10.37
C GLY A 22 -11.92 -0.87 -10.76
N ILE A 23 -12.55 0.14 -11.34
CA ILE A 23 -11.90 1.40 -11.72
C ILE A 23 -11.41 2.15 -10.48
N ALA A 24 -12.22 2.25 -9.42
CA ALA A 24 -11.83 2.90 -8.17
C ALA A 24 -10.59 2.25 -7.54
N ASN A 25 -10.57 0.91 -7.45
CA ASN A 25 -9.39 0.18 -6.98
C ASN A 25 -8.19 0.37 -7.90
N GLY A 26 -8.38 0.37 -9.23
CA GLY A 26 -7.32 0.62 -10.19
C GLY A 26 -6.66 2.00 -10.03
N ILE A 27 -7.44 3.04 -9.74
CA ILE A 27 -6.92 4.38 -9.46
C ILE A 27 -6.08 4.39 -8.18
N ILE A 28 -6.55 3.72 -7.12
CA ILE A 28 -5.82 3.62 -5.84
C ILE A 28 -4.50 2.87 -6.04
N TRP A 29 -4.54 1.71 -6.70
CA TRP A 29 -3.33 0.93 -7.02
C TRP A 29 -2.38 1.66 -7.98
N GLY A 30 -2.90 2.54 -8.84
CA GLY A 30 -2.11 3.42 -9.68
C GLY A 30 -1.22 4.39 -8.89
N LEU A 31 -1.69 4.88 -7.74
CA LEU A 31 -0.89 5.72 -6.83
C LEU A 31 0.26 4.91 -6.20
N VAL A 32 -0.01 3.66 -5.80
CA VAL A 32 1.02 2.75 -5.28
C VAL A 32 2.07 2.46 -6.34
N ALA A 33 1.64 2.18 -7.58
CA ALA A 33 2.55 1.95 -8.72
C ALA A 33 3.43 3.17 -9.02
N LEU A 34 2.88 4.39 -8.88
CA LEU A 34 3.67 5.63 -8.97
C LEU A 34 4.75 5.71 -7.88
N GLY A 35 4.43 5.33 -6.64
CA GLY A 35 5.41 5.28 -5.56
C GLY A 35 6.56 4.31 -5.84
N VAL A 36 6.24 3.13 -6.35
CA VAL A 36 7.25 2.13 -6.76
C VAL A 36 8.08 2.66 -7.95
N TYR A 37 7.45 3.31 -8.91
CA TYR A 37 8.17 3.92 -10.04
C TYR A 37 9.18 4.99 -9.58
N ILE A 38 8.84 5.80 -8.58
CA ILE A 38 9.72 6.82 -8.00
C ILE A 38 10.99 6.17 -7.43
N THR A 39 10.89 5.06 -6.68
CA THR A 39 12.07 4.40 -6.11
C THR A 39 12.98 3.83 -7.19
N PHE A 40 12.40 3.15 -8.19
CA PHE A 40 13.14 2.66 -9.35
C PHE A 40 13.82 3.77 -10.15
N ARG A 41 13.17 4.91 -10.36
CA ARG A 41 13.65 5.94 -11.30
C ARG A 41 14.55 6.99 -10.65
N LEU A 42 14.27 7.39 -9.42
CA LEU A 42 15.02 8.45 -8.72
C LEU A 42 16.14 7.88 -7.86
N VAL A 43 15.89 6.77 -7.15
CA VAL A 43 16.86 6.16 -6.24
C VAL A 43 17.71 5.10 -6.96
N ASP A 44 17.30 4.67 -8.15
CA ASP A 44 17.92 3.58 -8.93
C ASP A 44 17.98 2.27 -8.14
N ILE A 45 16.97 2.07 -7.29
CA ILE A 45 16.84 0.92 -6.40
C ILE A 45 15.42 0.39 -6.50
N ALA A 46 15.30 -0.93 -6.65
CA ALA A 46 14.03 -1.65 -6.68
C ALA A 46 13.46 -1.84 -5.27
N ASP A 47 12.88 -0.79 -4.69
CA ASP A 47 12.27 -0.83 -3.35
C ASP A 47 10.76 -1.11 -3.42
N LEU A 48 10.34 -2.24 -2.82
CA LEU A 48 8.95 -2.67 -2.71
C LEU A 48 8.26 -2.22 -1.41
N SER A 49 8.97 -1.54 -0.49
CA SER A 49 8.44 -1.05 0.80
C SER A 49 7.23 -0.13 0.64
N VAL A 50 7.08 0.49 -0.53
CA VAL A 50 5.97 1.38 -0.91
C VAL A 50 4.60 0.74 -0.67
N ASP A 51 4.45 -0.55 -0.99
CA ASP A 51 3.16 -1.24 -0.83
C ASP A 51 2.73 -1.31 0.65
N GLY A 52 3.67 -1.63 1.54
CA GLY A 52 3.43 -1.66 2.98
C GLY A 52 3.22 -0.25 3.57
N THR A 53 4.06 0.71 3.18
CA THR A 53 4.05 2.06 3.76
C THR A 53 2.81 2.89 3.37
N PHE A 54 2.26 2.70 2.16
CA PHE A 54 0.99 3.30 1.77
C PHE A 54 -0.17 2.81 2.62
N CYS A 55 -0.24 1.49 2.87
CA CYS A 55 -1.26 0.90 3.73
C CYS A 55 -1.16 1.42 5.18
N THR A 56 0.05 1.49 5.74
CA THR A 56 0.29 2.04 7.08
C THR A 56 -0.15 3.50 7.19
N GLY A 57 0.17 4.34 6.21
CA GLY A 57 -0.23 5.75 6.20
C GLY A 57 -1.76 5.94 6.17
N GLY A 58 -2.46 5.14 5.36
CA GLY A 58 -3.92 5.11 5.31
C GLY A 58 -4.53 4.65 6.64
N ALA A 59 -4.03 3.56 7.22
CA ALA A 59 -4.49 3.03 8.49
C ALA A 59 -4.31 4.04 9.63
N VAL A 60 -3.13 4.67 9.75
CA VAL A 60 -2.87 5.70 10.77
C VAL A 60 -3.80 6.89 10.61
N THR A 61 -4.00 7.37 9.38
CA THR A 61 -4.89 8.51 9.10
C THR A 61 -6.33 8.22 9.53
N VAL A 62 -6.88 7.06 9.12
CA VAL A 62 -8.25 6.65 9.44
C VAL A 62 -8.43 6.47 10.94
N MET A 63 -7.50 5.77 11.60
CA MET A 63 -7.57 5.54 13.04
C MET A 63 -7.54 6.84 13.83
N LEU A 64 -6.71 7.80 13.45
CA LEU A 64 -6.64 9.11 14.13
C LEU A 64 -7.92 9.93 13.91
N ILE A 65 -8.47 9.92 12.70
CA ILE A 65 -9.73 10.62 12.40
C ILE A 65 -10.89 10.02 13.21
N LEU A 66 -10.98 8.69 13.30
CA LEU A 66 -11.99 8.01 14.12
C LEU A 66 -11.87 8.33 15.61
N ASN A 67 -10.67 8.65 16.09
CA ASN A 67 -10.41 9.11 17.46
C ASN A 67 -10.63 10.62 17.67
N GLY A 68 -11.17 11.34 16.67
CA GLY A 68 -11.50 12.77 16.78
C GLY A 68 -10.32 13.71 16.56
N VAL A 69 -9.18 13.23 16.06
CA VAL A 69 -8.05 14.08 15.69
C VAL A 69 -8.38 14.81 14.39
N ASN A 70 -8.01 16.09 14.31
CA ASN A 70 -8.22 16.88 13.09
C ASN A 70 -7.45 16.24 11.90
N PRO A 71 -8.10 16.09 10.71
CA PRO A 71 -7.50 15.48 9.53
C PRO A 71 -6.12 16.01 9.15
N TYR A 72 -5.85 17.31 9.35
CA TYR A 72 -4.54 17.88 9.02
C TYR A 72 -3.41 17.33 9.89
N TYR A 73 -3.65 17.16 11.19
CA TYR A 73 -2.66 16.55 12.10
C TYR A 73 -2.53 15.04 11.86
N ALA A 74 -3.65 14.37 11.54
CA ALA A 74 -3.62 12.95 11.20
C ALA A 74 -2.72 12.66 9.99
N MET A 75 -2.79 13.50 8.95
CA MET A 75 -1.91 13.38 7.78
C MET A 75 -0.44 13.61 8.11
N LEU A 76 -0.12 14.58 8.98
CA LEU A 76 1.27 14.82 9.41
C LEU A 76 1.84 13.63 10.19
N ILE A 77 1.04 13.01 11.04
CA ILE A 77 1.45 11.81 11.79
C ILE A 77 1.62 10.62 10.85
N ALA A 78 0.71 10.42 9.89
CA ALA A 78 0.83 9.38 8.88
C ALA A 78 2.11 9.54 8.03
N LEU A 79 2.46 10.78 7.66
CA LEU A 79 3.71 11.09 6.98
C LEU A 79 4.92 10.73 7.84
N ALA A 80 4.91 11.06 9.14
CA ALA A 80 5.98 10.67 10.05
C ALA A 80 6.13 9.15 10.18
N CYS A 81 5.03 8.40 10.25
CA CYS A 81 5.05 6.93 10.24
C CYS A 81 5.66 6.37 8.96
N GLY A 82 5.31 6.93 7.79
CA GLY A 82 5.90 6.55 6.51
C GLY A 82 7.41 6.82 6.44
N LEU A 83 7.86 7.97 6.95
CA LEU A 83 9.29 8.29 7.03
C LEU A 83 10.06 7.33 7.94
N ILE A 84 9.48 6.94 9.08
CA ILE A 84 10.09 5.96 9.98
C ILE A 84 10.24 4.62 9.27
N ALA A 85 9.19 4.14 8.58
CA ALA A 85 9.26 2.89 7.84
C ALA A 85 10.32 2.92 6.73
N GLY A 86 10.38 3.99 5.93
CA GLY A 86 11.43 4.15 4.92
C GLY A 86 12.83 4.25 5.52
N THR A 87 12.98 4.87 6.70
CA THR A 87 14.25 4.91 7.43
C THR A 87 14.68 3.51 7.86
N VAL A 88 13.75 2.66 8.31
CA VAL A 88 14.04 1.26 8.63
C VAL A 88 14.54 0.51 7.40
N THR A 89 13.88 0.66 6.24
CA THR A 89 14.35 0.06 4.97
C THR A 89 15.75 0.55 4.60
N GLY A 90 16.00 1.85 4.73
CA GLY A 90 17.32 2.45 4.50
C GLY A 90 18.39 1.85 5.42
N LEU A 91 18.12 1.75 6.72
CA LEU A 91 19.04 1.18 7.70
C LEU A 91 19.36 -0.30 7.42
N LEU A 92 18.36 -1.09 7.01
CA LEU A 92 18.57 -2.48 6.60
C LEU A 92 19.55 -2.57 5.42
N HIS A 93 19.45 -1.66 4.46
CA HIS A 93 20.36 -1.63 3.32
C HIS A 93 21.75 -1.09 3.69
N THR A 94 21.83 0.07 4.36
CA THR A 94 23.11 0.79 4.58
C THR A 94 23.93 0.24 5.75
N VAL A 95 23.28 -0.27 6.80
CA VAL A 95 23.98 -0.74 8.02
C VAL A 95 24.13 -2.25 8.03
N LEU A 96 23.07 -3.00 7.69
CA LEU A 96 23.09 -4.46 7.70
C LEU A 96 23.62 -5.06 6.38
N GLY A 97 23.84 -4.25 5.35
CA GLY A 97 24.37 -4.70 4.07
C GLY A 97 23.42 -5.61 3.28
N ILE A 98 22.12 -5.55 3.59
CA ILE A 98 21.10 -6.37 2.93
C ILE A 98 20.88 -5.81 1.51
N PRO A 99 20.76 -6.66 0.47
CA PRO A 99 20.40 -6.20 -0.87
C PRO A 99 19.10 -5.38 -0.84
N ALA A 100 19.07 -4.26 -1.54
CA ALA A 100 18.00 -3.28 -1.38
C ALA A 100 16.59 -3.82 -1.67
N ILE A 101 16.46 -4.74 -2.64
CA ILE A 101 15.19 -5.44 -2.93
C ILE A 101 14.71 -6.24 -1.72
N LEU A 102 15.63 -6.95 -1.07
CA LEU A 102 15.31 -7.78 0.09
C LEU A 102 14.95 -6.91 1.30
N ALA A 103 15.64 -5.78 1.49
CA ALA A 103 15.33 -4.81 2.54
C ALA A 103 13.92 -4.22 2.39
N GLY A 104 13.53 -3.89 1.15
CA GLY A 104 12.19 -3.39 0.83
C GLY A 104 11.10 -4.41 1.14
N ILE A 105 11.27 -5.65 0.65
CA ILE A 105 10.31 -6.74 0.89
C ILE A 105 10.23 -7.12 2.38
N LEU A 106 11.34 -7.13 3.11
CA LEU A 106 11.36 -7.36 4.56
C LEU A 106 10.53 -6.32 5.33
N THR A 107 10.67 -5.04 4.97
CA THR A 107 9.91 -3.97 5.61
C THR A 107 8.42 -4.09 5.29
N GLN A 108 8.08 -4.38 4.04
CA GLN A 108 6.71 -4.61 3.62
C GLN A 108 6.04 -5.75 4.40
N TYR A 109 6.67 -6.93 4.50
CA TYR A 109 6.12 -8.04 5.28
C TYR A 109 6.04 -7.75 6.77
N ALA A 110 7.02 -7.02 7.33
CA ALA A 110 6.97 -6.62 8.74
C ALA A 110 5.75 -5.73 9.02
N LEU A 111 5.44 -4.77 8.13
CA LEU A 111 4.25 -3.92 8.24
C LEU A 111 2.94 -4.69 8.02
N TYR A 112 2.94 -5.70 7.16
CA TYR A 112 1.77 -6.56 6.90
C TYR A 112 1.48 -7.57 8.03
N SER A 113 2.45 -7.84 8.90
CA SER A 113 2.32 -8.80 9.99
C SER A 113 1.49 -8.30 11.18
N ILE A 114 1.16 -7.00 11.18
CA ILE A 114 0.37 -6.30 12.19
C ILE A 114 -1.02 -6.04 11.62
#